data_AF-A0A3D0QT84-F1
#
_entry.id   AF-A0A3D0QT84-F1
#
_cell.length_a   1.000
_cell.length_b   1.000
_cell.length_c   1.000
_cell.angle_alpha   90.00
_cell.angle_beta   90.00
_cell.angle_gamma   90.00
#
_symmetry.space_group_name_H-M   'P 1'
#
loop_
_entity.id
_entity.type
_entity.pdbx_description
1 polymer ?
#
loop_
_entity_poly.entity_id
_entity_poly.type
_entity_poly.pdbx_seq_one_letter_code
_entity_poly.pdbx_strand_id
1 'polypeptide(L)'
;MTGPGHSRLPHPRCCWLFCCLSPACASSPTASRSSDQRYGRALVTIRPAAVPDLSVEEREILAGIAQGSYPITVASGLGLSLQTVTACLARAGRKLGTWDHAGMVHVAYLAEQLPRPKPSQTCPALSSDQLRIIRLRASGKALDTIAEELDRAPRQLGGEFREAQFILCAESEAHLVTRGWEYGLLDRTEGQVS
;
A
#
# COMPACT_ATOMS: atom_id res chain seq x y z
N MET A 1 35.02 -30.86 -15.36
CA MET A 1 34.36 -30.72 -16.68
C MET A 1 32.86 -30.65 -16.39
N THR A 2 32.37 -29.45 -16.08
CA THR A 2 31.63 -28.50 -16.95
C THR A 2 30.11 -28.70 -16.84
N GLY A 3 29.43 -27.69 -16.28
CA GLY A 3 27.97 -27.54 -16.21
C GLY A 3 27.32 -27.34 -17.59
N PRO A 4 26.03 -26.94 -17.67
CA PRO A 4 25.51 -25.66 -17.14
C PRO A 4 24.16 -25.82 -16.39
N GLY A 5 23.65 -24.90 -15.57
CA GLY A 5 23.82 -23.45 -15.52
C GLY A 5 22.69 -22.72 -16.26
N HIS A 6 21.42 -22.87 -15.84
CA HIS A 6 20.30 -22.11 -16.40
C HIS A 6 19.64 -21.22 -15.36
N SER A 7 20.21 -20.03 -15.20
CA SER A 7 19.61 -18.87 -14.57
C SER A 7 18.51 -18.31 -15.48
N ARG A 8 17.27 -18.24 -15.01
CA ARG A 8 16.20 -17.43 -15.63
C ARG A 8 16.10 -16.11 -14.88
N LEU A 9 16.67 -15.07 -15.45
CA LEU A 9 16.37 -13.68 -15.10
C LEU A 9 15.22 -13.21 -16.00
N PRO A 10 14.17 -12.57 -15.48
CA PRO A 10 13.22 -11.85 -16.32
C PRO A 10 13.79 -10.50 -16.77
N HIS A 11 13.67 -10.24 -18.07
CA HIS A 11 14.05 -8.99 -18.73
C HIS A 11 13.13 -7.83 -18.34
N PRO A 12 13.66 -6.61 -18.13
CA PRO A 12 12.83 -5.41 -18.07
C PRO A 12 12.58 -4.89 -19.49
N ARG A 13 11.30 -4.69 -19.85
CA ARG A 13 10.89 -3.93 -21.03
C ARG A 13 9.89 -2.87 -20.61
N CYS A 14 10.36 -1.66 -20.37
CA CYS A 14 9.51 -0.48 -20.29
C CYS A 14 10.16 0.62 -21.15
N CYS A 15 9.71 0.70 -22.40
CA CYS A 15 9.97 1.82 -23.29
C CYS A 15 9.17 3.03 -22.78
N TRP A 16 9.89 4.07 -22.39
CA TRP A 16 9.37 5.39 -22.07
C TRP A 16 9.45 6.29 -23.30
N LEU A 17 8.45 7.14 -23.54
CA LEU A 17 8.57 8.40 -24.29
C LEU A 17 7.33 9.29 -24.06
N PHE A 18 7.60 10.54 -23.63
CA PHE A 18 6.88 11.81 -23.89
C PHE A 18 5.44 11.97 -23.35
N CYS A 19 4.94 13.13 -22.92
CA CYS A 19 5.33 14.51 -23.17
C CYS A 19 4.82 15.43 -22.03
N CYS A 20 5.44 16.61 -21.93
CA CYS A 20 5.18 17.66 -20.95
C CYS A 20 3.96 18.55 -21.29
N LEU A 21 3.65 19.42 -20.32
CA LEU A 21 3.29 20.86 -20.46
C LEU A 21 1.82 21.27 -20.24
N SER A 22 1.54 22.01 -19.15
CA SER A 22 0.89 23.32 -19.24
C SER A 22 0.96 24.15 -17.94
N PRO A 23 0.83 25.50 -18.01
CA PRO A 23 1.16 26.46 -16.94
C PRO A 23 -0.04 27.27 -16.38
N ALA A 24 0.18 27.83 -15.18
CA ALA A 24 -0.29 29.12 -14.62
C ALA A 24 -1.81 29.45 -14.48
N CYS A 25 -2.16 29.93 -13.26
CA CYS A 25 -2.95 31.14 -12.90
C CYS A 25 -3.68 30.89 -11.57
N ALA A 26 -3.20 31.40 -10.43
CA ALA A 26 -3.41 32.76 -9.92
C ALA A 26 -4.90 33.09 -9.62
N SER A 27 -5.26 33.16 -8.34
CA SER A 27 -5.83 34.35 -7.67
C SER A 27 -6.36 34.02 -6.27
N SER A 28 -5.85 34.74 -5.27
CA SER A 28 -6.42 34.84 -3.92
C SER A 28 -7.58 35.85 -3.89
N PRO A 29 -8.46 35.78 -2.88
CA PRO A 29 -8.85 37.01 -2.20
C PRO A 29 -8.83 36.91 -0.66
N THR A 30 -8.52 38.08 -0.09
CA THR A 30 -8.34 38.44 1.31
C THR A 30 -9.64 38.54 2.12
N ALA A 31 -9.57 37.98 3.33
CA ALA A 31 -10.07 38.46 4.64
C ALA A 31 -11.48 39.07 4.76
N SER A 32 -12.28 38.50 5.68
CA SER A 32 -12.88 39.32 6.74
C SER A 32 -13.20 38.51 8.00
N ARG A 33 -13.02 39.17 9.14
CA ARG A 33 -13.21 38.70 10.52
C ARG A 33 -14.70 38.55 10.85
N SER A 34 -15.05 37.51 11.61
CA SER A 34 -15.99 37.68 12.72
C SER A 34 -15.77 36.64 13.82
N SER A 35 -15.59 37.19 15.01
CA SER A 35 -15.62 36.60 16.34
C SER A 35 -16.64 35.46 16.52
N ASP A 36 -16.15 34.28 16.90
CA ASP A 36 -16.90 33.33 17.72
C ASP A 36 -15.93 32.58 18.64
N GLN A 37 -15.32 33.35 19.54
CA GLN A 37 -14.48 32.82 20.61
C GLN A 37 -15.35 32.62 21.85
N ARG A 38 -16.08 31.48 21.93
CA ARG A 38 -16.73 31.03 23.17
C ARG A 38 -17.27 29.60 23.17
N TYR A 39 -16.44 28.61 22.83
CA TYR A 39 -16.55 27.29 23.45
C TYR A 39 -15.15 26.70 23.63
N GLY A 40 -14.64 26.77 24.86
CA GLY A 40 -13.50 25.99 25.31
C GLY A 40 -13.87 24.51 25.35
N ARG A 41 -13.95 23.87 24.18
CA ARG A 41 -13.90 22.43 24.08
C ARG A 41 -12.42 22.08 24.19
N ALA A 42 -12.01 21.62 25.37
CA ALA A 42 -10.71 20.99 25.55
C ALA A 42 -10.49 20.05 24.36
N LEU A 43 -9.47 20.34 23.55
CA LEU A 43 -9.01 19.42 22.53
C LEU A 43 -8.54 18.19 23.31
N VAL A 44 -9.43 17.20 23.44
CA VAL A 44 -9.02 15.85 23.75
C VAL A 44 -8.15 15.48 22.55
N THR A 45 -6.86 15.69 22.69
CA THR A 45 -5.88 15.08 21.80
C THR A 45 -6.01 13.60 22.06
N ILE A 46 -6.92 12.94 21.34
CA ILE A 46 -6.98 11.49 21.26
C ILE A 46 -5.62 11.12 20.67
N ARG A 47 -4.66 10.79 21.54
CA ARG A 47 -3.40 10.20 21.11
C ARG A 47 -3.84 8.94 20.38
N PRO A 48 -3.58 8.81 19.06
CA PRO A 48 -3.95 7.59 18.35
C PRO A 48 -3.40 6.43 19.17
N ALA A 49 -4.26 5.48 19.51
CA ALA A 49 -3.85 4.31 20.27
C ALA A 49 -2.64 3.72 19.55
N ALA A 50 -1.52 3.58 20.26
CA ALA A 50 -0.30 3.10 19.65
C ALA A 50 -0.59 1.71 19.07
N VAL A 51 -0.28 1.51 17.79
CA VAL A 51 -0.46 0.21 17.13
C VAL A 51 0.37 -0.82 17.91
N PRO A 52 -0.23 -1.88 18.46
CA PRO A 52 0.50 -2.89 19.21
C PRO A 52 1.63 -3.51 18.38
N ASP A 53 2.74 -3.82 19.04
CA ASP A 53 3.90 -4.41 18.36
C ASP A 53 3.62 -5.85 17.89
N LEU A 54 3.97 -6.11 16.63
CA LEU A 54 4.04 -7.44 16.06
C LEU A 54 5.16 -8.25 16.75
N SER A 55 4.93 -9.54 16.95
CA SER A 55 6.02 -10.45 17.35
C SER A 55 7.03 -10.61 16.21
N VAL A 56 8.18 -11.22 16.50
CA VAL A 56 9.18 -11.55 15.46
C VAL A 56 8.56 -12.43 14.38
N GLU A 57 7.85 -13.50 14.77
CA GLU A 57 7.17 -14.42 13.85
C GLU A 57 6.09 -13.73 13.00
N GLU A 58 5.25 -12.88 13.61
CA GLU A 58 4.22 -12.10 12.90
C GLU A 58 4.84 -11.17 11.86
N ARG A 59 5.95 -10.54 12.22
CA ARG A 59 6.70 -9.62 11.34
C ARG A 59 7.37 -10.35 10.19
N GLU A 60 7.99 -11.50 10.44
CA GLU A 60 8.64 -12.32 9.40
C GLU A 60 7.63 -12.84 8.37
N ILE A 61 6.49 -13.35 8.85
CA ILE A 61 5.41 -13.80 7.97
C ILE A 61 4.88 -12.64 7.14
N LEU A 62 4.58 -11.49 7.78
CA LEU A 62 4.06 -10.32 7.08
C LEU A 62 5.08 -9.74 6.10
N ALA A 63 6.38 -9.80 6.40
CA ALA A 63 7.45 -9.44 5.48
C ALA A 63 7.45 -10.33 4.23
N GLY A 64 7.26 -11.65 4.37
CA GLY A 64 7.10 -12.55 3.23
C GLY A 64 5.91 -12.17 2.35
N ILE A 65 4.77 -11.85 2.97
CA ILE A 65 3.58 -11.36 2.25
C ILE A 65 3.85 -10.03 1.54
N ALA A 66 4.58 -9.11 2.19
CA ALA A 66 4.98 -7.83 1.62
C ALA A 66 5.91 -7.96 0.40
N GLN A 67 6.71 -9.03 0.34
CA GLN A 67 7.54 -9.40 -0.81
C GLN A 67 6.77 -10.15 -1.91
N GLY A 68 5.46 -10.30 -1.78
CA GLY A 68 4.60 -10.96 -2.77
C GLY A 68 4.47 -12.46 -2.62
N SER A 69 4.99 -13.06 -1.55
CA SER A 69 4.74 -14.47 -1.28
C SER A 69 3.30 -14.70 -0.84
N TYR A 70 2.71 -15.81 -1.26
CA TYR A 70 1.42 -16.25 -0.73
C TYR A 70 1.61 -16.98 0.61
N PRO A 71 0.59 -17.05 1.49
CA PRO A 71 0.71 -17.68 2.81
C PRO A 71 1.26 -19.11 2.78
N ILE A 72 0.91 -19.90 1.76
CA ILE A 72 1.42 -21.25 1.59
C ILE A 72 2.92 -21.27 1.27
N THR A 73 3.40 -20.34 0.45
CA THR A 73 4.82 -20.19 0.12
C THR A 73 5.62 -19.74 1.34
N VAL A 74 5.07 -18.80 2.13
CA VAL A 74 5.67 -18.37 3.40
C VAL A 74 5.75 -19.54 4.39
N ALA A 75 4.67 -20.31 4.52
CA ALA A 75 4.64 -21.49 5.39
C ALA A 75 5.73 -22.49 5.02
N SER A 76 5.85 -22.82 3.73
CA SER A 76 6.92 -23.71 3.24
C SER A 76 8.31 -23.14 3.48
N GLY A 77 8.52 -21.83 3.25
CA GLY A 77 9.81 -21.18 3.45
C GLY A 77 10.27 -21.12 4.92
N LEU A 78 9.33 -21.05 5.86
CA LEU A 78 9.60 -21.00 7.30
C LEU A 78 9.52 -22.37 7.99
N GLY A 79 9.16 -23.44 7.28
CA GLY A 79 8.95 -24.77 7.88
C GLY A 79 7.73 -24.83 8.81
N LEU A 80 6.72 -23.99 8.57
CA LEU A 80 5.49 -23.91 9.35
C LEU A 80 4.31 -24.55 8.61
N SER A 81 3.26 -24.87 9.35
CA SER A 81 1.97 -25.24 8.74
C SER A 81 1.25 -24.00 8.20
N LEU A 82 0.44 -24.17 7.14
CA LEU A 82 -0.42 -23.09 6.64
C LEU A 82 -1.38 -22.58 7.73
N GLN A 83 -1.88 -23.47 8.59
CA GLN A 83 -2.76 -23.10 9.70
C GLN A 83 -2.04 -22.19 10.71
N THR A 84 -0.77 -22.47 11.01
CA THR A 84 0.07 -21.62 11.87
C THR A 84 0.23 -20.23 11.26
N VAL A 85 0.56 -20.16 9.97
CA VAL A 85 0.71 -18.87 9.26
C VAL A 85 -0.58 -18.07 9.26
N THR A 86 -1.71 -18.69 8.96
CA THR A 86 -3.02 -18.03 8.99
C THR A 86 -3.39 -17.53 10.39
N ALA A 87 -3.12 -18.33 11.44
CA ALA A 87 -3.34 -17.91 12.83
C ALA A 87 -2.43 -16.73 13.22
N CYS A 88 -1.20 -16.70 12.71
CA CYS A 88 -0.26 -15.61 12.92
C CYS A 88 -0.71 -14.31 12.23
N LEU A 89 -1.10 -14.40 10.96
CA LEU A 89 -1.69 -13.29 10.21
C LEU A 89 -2.96 -12.75 10.88
N ALA A 90 -3.80 -13.63 11.43
CA ALA A 90 -4.98 -13.22 12.18
C ALA A 90 -4.62 -12.43 13.46
N ARG A 91 -3.58 -12.84 14.20
CA ARG A 91 -3.09 -12.06 15.35
C ARG A 91 -2.53 -10.71 14.93
N ALA A 92 -1.70 -10.69 13.90
CA ALA A 92 -1.16 -9.46 13.33
C ALA A 92 -2.28 -8.53 12.87
N GLY A 93 -3.31 -9.04 12.21
CA GLY A 93 -4.44 -8.25 11.72
C GLY A 93 -5.22 -7.58 12.86
N ARG A 94 -5.43 -8.29 13.98
CA ARG A 94 -6.03 -7.67 15.19
C ARG A 94 -5.19 -6.53 15.75
N LYS A 95 -3.86 -6.65 15.73
CA LYS A 95 -2.96 -5.59 16.20
C LYS A 95 -2.97 -4.40 15.26
N LEU A 96 -2.94 -4.66 13.96
CA LEU A 96 -2.89 -3.63 12.92
C LEU A 96 -4.26 -3.01 12.61
N GLY A 97 -5.35 -3.58 13.14
CA GLY A 97 -6.72 -3.09 12.95
C GLY A 97 -7.34 -3.43 11.59
N THR A 98 -6.73 -4.33 10.83
CA THR A 98 -7.21 -4.76 9.50
C THR A 98 -6.92 -6.24 9.27
N TRP A 99 -7.86 -6.95 8.66
CA TRP A 99 -7.73 -8.36 8.29
C TRP A 99 -7.21 -8.56 6.87
N ASP A 100 -7.10 -7.47 6.13
CA ASP A 100 -6.66 -7.48 4.76
C ASP A 100 -5.13 -7.43 4.67
N HIS A 101 -4.52 -8.33 3.90
CA HIS A 101 -3.06 -8.42 3.82
C HIS A 101 -2.40 -7.15 3.25
N ALA A 102 -3.01 -6.50 2.26
CA ALA A 102 -2.48 -5.26 1.69
C ALA A 102 -2.56 -4.12 2.70
N GLY A 103 -3.71 -4.01 3.39
CA GLY A 103 -3.89 -3.10 4.52
C GLY A 103 -2.90 -3.34 5.65
N MET A 104 -2.68 -4.60 6.05
CA MET A 104 -1.73 -4.97 7.10
C MET A 104 -0.32 -4.51 6.74
N VAL A 105 0.13 -4.75 5.51
CA VAL A 105 1.45 -4.31 5.04
C VAL A 105 1.56 -2.78 5.07
N HIS A 106 0.55 -2.06 4.61
CA HIS A 106 0.55 -0.60 4.63
C HIS A 106 0.66 -0.05 6.07
N VAL A 107 -0.19 -0.53 6.99
CA VAL A 107 -0.17 -0.11 8.40
C VAL A 107 1.16 -0.47 9.06
N ALA A 108 1.73 -1.64 8.75
CA ALA A 108 3.01 -2.04 9.31
C ALA A 108 4.18 -1.14 8.84
N TYR A 109 4.14 -0.62 7.62
CA TYR A 109 5.10 0.41 7.17
C TYR A 109 4.88 1.78 7.85
N LEU A 110 3.61 2.21 7.99
CA LEU A 110 3.25 3.45 8.70
C LEU A 110 3.70 3.45 10.17
N ALA A 111 3.53 2.30 10.83
CA ALA A 111 3.91 2.06 12.21
C ALA A 111 5.41 1.71 12.37
N GLU A 112 6.18 1.70 11.28
CA GLU A 112 7.62 1.40 11.26
C GLU A 112 7.94 -0.01 11.82
N GLN A 113 6.96 -0.90 11.79
CA GLN A 113 7.08 -2.28 12.24
C GLN A 113 7.62 -3.22 11.15
N LEU A 114 7.52 -2.83 9.88
CA LEU A 114 8.29 -3.40 8.79
C LEU A 114 9.35 -2.39 8.31
N PRO A 115 10.55 -2.86 7.90
CA PRO A 115 11.54 -1.98 7.32
C PRO A 115 10.99 -1.38 6.02
N ARG A 116 11.07 -0.06 5.88
CA ARG A 116 10.60 0.61 4.66
C ARG A 116 11.38 0.09 3.47
N PRO A 117 10.70 -0.17 2.34
CA PRO A 117 11.39 -0.67 1.17
C PRO A 117 12.27 0.44 0.57
N LYS A 118 13.31 0.05 -0.16
CA LYS A 118 14.28 0.99 -0.71
C LYS A 118 13.59 1.85 -1.79
N PRO A 119 13.71 3.19 -1.75
CA PRO A 119 13.09 4.02 -2.77
C PRO A 119 13.69 3.72 -4.14
N SER A 120 12.81 3.59 -5.12
CA SER A 120 13.15 3.46 -6.53
C SER A 120 13.31 4.83 -7.17
N GLN A 121 14.28 4.97 -8.07
CA GLN A 121 14.62 6.26 -8.69
C GLN A 121 13.66 6.66 -9.82
N THR A 122 12.94 5.70 -10.39
CA THR A 122 12.06 5.90 -11.54
C THR A 122 10.68 5.36 -11.21
N CYS A 123 9.71 6.26 -11.00
CA CYS A 123 8.32 5.86 -10.88
C CYS A 123 7.73 5.62 -12.27
N PRO A 124 7.18 4.43 -12.59
CA PRO A 124 6.44 4.23 -13.82
C PRO A 124 5.19 5.12 -13.86
N ALA A 125 4.74 5.46 -15.07
CA ALA A 125 3.57 6.28 -15.27
C ALA A 125 2.30 5.49 -14.90
N LEU A 126 1.52 6.03 -13.96
CA LEU A 126 0.19 5.54 -13.59
C LEU A 126 -0.83 6.64 -13.84
N SER A 127 -2.06 6.25 -14.17
CA SER A 127 -3.18 7.18 -14.22
C SER A 127 -3.58 7.61 -12.79
N SER A 128 -4.26 8.76 -12.68
CA SER A 128 -4.84 9.22 -11.41
C SER A 128 -5.80 8.19 -10.81
N ASP A 129 -6.54 7.48 -11.65
CA ASP A 129 -7.47 6.42 -11.23
C ASP A 129 -6.72 5.22 -10.65
N GLN A 130 -5.66 4.76 -11.31
CA GLN A 130 -4.79 3.69 -10.80
C GLN A 130 -4.15 4.07 -9.46
N LEU A 131 -3.65 5.30 -9.33
CA LEU A 131 -3.13 5.80 -8.05
C LEU A 131 -4.20 5.77 -6.96
N ARG A 132 -5.41 6.26 -7.27
CA ARG A 132 -6.51 6.26 -6.31
C ARG A 132 -6.90 4.85 -5.88
N ILE A 133 -6.93 3.89 -6.80
CA ILE A 133 -7.18 2.48 -6.50
C ILE A 133 -6.08 1.93 -5.57
N ILE A 134 -4.80 2.18 -5.86
CA ILE A 134 -3.68 1.70 -5.03
C ILE A 134 -3.81 2.23 -3.60
N ARG A 135 -4.13 3.52 -3.43
CA ARG A 135 -4.32 4.15 -2.11
C ARG A 135 -5.48 3.54 -1.33
N LEU A 136 -6.62 3.38 -1.99
CA LEU A 136 -7.80 2.76 -1.36
C LEU A 136 -7.53 1.29 -1.03
N ARG A 137 -6.80 0.57 -1.88
CA ARG A 137 -6.37 -0.79 -1.60
C ARG A 137 -5.42 -0.86 -0.41
N ALA A 138 -4.45 0.05 -0.32
CA ALA A 138 -3.54 0.18 0.81
C ALA A 138 -4.26 0.50 2.14
N SER A 139 -5.44 1.14 2.09
CA SER A 139 -6.30 1.32 3.27
C SER A 139 -7.03 0.05 3.72
N GLY A 140 -6.86 -1.07 3.00
CA GLY A 140 -7.47 -2.36 3.32
C GLY A 140 -8.87 -2.56 2.75
N LYS A 141 -9.37 -1.65 1.89
CA LYS A 141 -10.68 -1.79 1.24
C LYS A 141 -10.63 -2.87 0.16
N ALA A 142 -11.69 -3.67 0.09
CA ALA A 142 -11.90 -4.66 -0.97
C ALA A 142 -12.25 -3.97 -2.30
N LEU A 143 -11.87 -4.57 -3.44
CA LEU A 143 -12.07 -3.97 -4.77
C LEU A 143 -13.54 -3.64 -5.08
N ASP A 144 -14.49 -4.44 -4.61
CA ASP A 144 -15.93 -4.17 -4.79
C ASP A 144 -16.36 -2.89 -4.05
N THR A 145 -15.91 -2.72 -2.81
CA THR A 145 -16.13 -1.48 -2.02
C THR A 145 -15.47 -0.27 -2.68
N ILE A 146 -14.28 -0.45 -3.26
CA ILE A 146 -13.61 0.61 -4.02
C ILE A 146 -14.42 0.95 -5.28
N ALA A 147 -14.99 -0.04 -5.97
CA ALA A 147 -15.81 0.19 -7.16
C ALA A 147 -17.06 1.01 -6.83
N GLU A 148 -17.73 0.69 -5.73
CA GLU A 148 -18.86 1.46 -5.19
C GLU A 148 -18.44 2.90 -4.84
N GLU A 149 -17.33 3.08 -4.12
CA GLU A 149 -16.85 4.39 -3.69
C GLU A 149 -16.41 5.29 -4.86
N LEU A 150 -15.92 4.69 -5.94
CA LEU A 150 -15.52 5.42 -7.15
C LEU A 150 -16.67 5.57 -8.16
N ASP A 151 -17.86 5.02 -7.90
CA ASP A 151 -18.98 4.94 -8.83
C ASP A 151 -18.57 4.32 -10.18
N ARG A 152 -17.91 3.15 -10.11
CA ARG A 152 -17.36 2.44 -11.27
C ARG A 152 -17.86 1.00 -11.34
N ALA A 153 -17.91 0.48 -12.56
CA ALA A 153 -18.20 -0.93 -12.77
C ALA A 153 -17.04 -1.82 -12.25
N PRO A 154 -17.29 -2.86 -11.45
CA PRO A 154 -16.24 -3.74 -10.89
C PRO A 154 -15.31 -4.34 -11.95
N ARG A 155 -15.83 -4.62 -13.16
CA ARG A 155 -15.03 -5.12 -14.28
C ARG A 155 -13.98 -4.11 -14.76
N GLN A 156 -14.33 -2.83 -14.86
CA GLN A 156 -13.41 -1.78 -15.31
C GLN A 156 -12.33 -1.55 -14.26
N LEU A 157 -12.75 -1.41 -13.00
CA LEU A 157 -11.83 -1.26 -11.87
C LEU A 157 -10.87 -2.44 -11.74
N GLY A 158 -11.36 -3.67 -11.91
CA GLY A 158 -10.52 -4.87 -11.94
C GLY A 158 -9.51 -4.88 -13.09
N GLY A 159 -9.84 -4.27 -14.23
CA GLY A 159 -8.91 -4.07 -15.34
C GLY A 159 -7.80 -3.07 -14.99
N GLU A 160 -8.17 -1.89 -14.50
CA GLU A 160 -7.24 -0.83 -14.07
C GLU A 160 -6.33 -1.31 -12.93
N PHE A 161 -6.87 -2.07 -11.98
CA PHE A 161 -6.10 -2.65 -10.89
C PHE A 161 -5.03 -3.64 -11.38
N ARG A 162 -5.40 -4.55 -12.28
CA ARG A 162 -4.45 -5.52 -12.86
C ARG A 162 -3.38 -4.84 -13.71
N GLU A 163 -3.77 -3.80 -14.45
CA GLU A 163 -2.83 -2.99 -15.21
C GLU A 163 -1.82 -2.30 -14.27
N ALA A 164 -2.29 -1.72 -13.17
CA ALA A 164 -1.40 -1.15 -12.15
C ALA A 164 -0.45 -2.20 -11.55
N GLN A 165 -0.94 -3.41 -11.23
CA GLN A 165 -0.08 -4.51 -10.78
C GLN A 165 0.99 -4.87 -11.81
N PHE A 166 0.63 -4.93 -13.09
CA PHE A 166 1.55 -5.21 -14.17
C PHE A 166 2.61 -4.10 -14.32
N ILE A 167 2.19 -2.83 -14.37
CA ILE A 167 3.08 -1.66 -14.47
C ILE A 167 4.08 -1.62 -13.31
N LEU A 168 3.63 -1.96 -12.10
CA LEU A 168 4.45 -1.94 -10.90
C LEU A 168 5.24 -3.23 -10.65
N CYS A 169 5.08 -4.26 -11.50
CA CYS A 169 5.64 -5.60 -11.32
C CYS A 169 5.28 -6.22 -9.96
N ALA A 170 4.03 -6.04 -9.52
CA ALA A 170 3.54 -6.55 -8.26
C ALA A 170 2.97 -7.96 -8.42
N GLU A 171 3.53 -8.91 -7.67
CA GLU A 171 3.12 -10.33 -7.65
C GLU A 171 1.79 -10.57 -6.89
N SER A 172 1.45 -9.67 -5.98
CA SER A 172 0.23 -9.76 -5.17
C SER A 172 -0.27 -8.37 -4.80
N GLU A 173 -1.48 -8.27 -4.24
CA GLU A 173 -2.02 -6.99 -3.78
C GLU A 173 -1.22 -6.39 -2.61
N ALA A 174 -0.67 -7.25 -1.74
CA ALA A 174 0.22 -6.81 -0.67
C ALA A 174 1.58 -6.34 -1.23
N HIS A 175 2.10 -7.04 -2.26
CA HIS A 175 3.30 -6.59 -2.95
C HIS A 175 3.07 -5.27 -3.68
N LEU A 176 1.88 -5.05 -4.25
CA LEU A 176 1.51 -3.78 -4.88
C LEU A 176 1.67 -2.60 -3.92
N VAL A 177 1.26 -2.78 -2.67
CA VAL A 177 1.48 -1.77 -1.60
C VAL A 177 2.98 -1.54 -1.38
N THR A 178 3.78 -2.60 -1.25
CA THR A 178 5.25 -2.45 -1.15
C THR A 178 5.83 -1.69 -2.33
N ARG A 179 5.45 -2.01 -3.58
CA ARG A 179 5.88 -1.26 -4.77
C ARG A 179 5.40 0.19 -4.72
N GLY A 180 4.18 0.44 -4.24
CA GLY A 180 3.66 1.79 -4.00
C GLY A 180 4.55 2.61 -3.06
N TRP A 181 5.01 2.01 -1.97
CA TRP A 181 5.99 2.64 -1.07
C TRP A 181 7.36 2.85 -1.73
N GLU A 182 7.87 1.87 -2.48
CA GLU A 182 9.15 1.98 -3.18
C GLU A 182 9.16 3.14 -4.18
N TYR A 183 8.08 3.36 -4.90
CA TYR A 183 7.99 4.44 -5.88
C TYR A 183 7.50 5.77 -5.28
N GLY A 184 7.27 5.85 -3.96
CA GLY A 184 6.79 7.06 -3.29
C GLY A 184 5.33 7.42 -3.62
N LEU A 185 4.54 6.46 -4.10
CA LEU A 185 3.10 6.60 -4.37
C LEU A 185 2.26 6.50 -3.09
N LEU A 186 2.80 5.81 -2.09
CA LEU A 186 2.25 5.69 -0.75
C LEU A 186 3.27 6.27 0.22
N ASP A 187 2.78 7.06 1.16
CA ASP A 187 3.61 7.66 2.19
C ASP A 187 2.86 7.74 3.53
N ARG A 188 3.45 8.48 4.48
CA ARG A 188 2.86 8.68 5.81
C ARG A 188 1.66 9.63 5.82
N THR A 189 1.45 10.42 4.76
CA THR A 189 0.53 11.55 4.75
C THR A 189 -0.91 11.17 4.38
N GLU A 190 -1.12 10.00 3.80
CA GLU A 190 -2.44 9.57 3.29
C GLU A 190 -3.36 8.91 4.35
N GLY A 191 -3.14 9.25 5.62
CA GLY A 191 -4.04 8.95 6.73
C GLY A 191 -4.84 10.14 7.25
N GLN A 192 -4.68 11.33 6.66
CA GLN A 192 -5.43 12.53 7.04
C GLN A 192 -6.17 13.11 5.84
N VAL A 193 -7.40 12.63 5.62
CA VAL A 193 -8.38 13.41 4.86
C VAL A 193 -8.67 14.67 5.69
N SER A 194 -8.19 15.82 5.22
CA SER A 194 -8.64 17.15 5.69
C SER A 194 -10.00 17.49 5.10
#